data_AF-A0A7Z2Q2V3-F1
#
_entry.id   AF-A0A7Z2Q2V3-F1
#
_cell.length_a   1.000
_cell.length_b   1.000
_cell.length_c   1.000
_cell.angle_alpha   90.00
_cell.angle_beta   90.00
_cell.angle_gamma   90.00
#
_symmetry.space_group_name_H-M   'P 1'
#
loop_
_entity.id
_entity.type
_entity.pdbx_description
1 polymer ?
#
loop_
_entity_poly.entity_id
_entity_poly.type
_entity_poly.pdbx_seq_one_letter_code
_entity_poly.pdbx_strand_id
1 'polypeptide(L)'
;MFRFLVLAALLLVSGELRAETPAEKAGFAPRLIIYNAKGPANSCGPGCDRWIAIEGQVDEGAAARVSRFLRDAKDTTRPIYFHSPGGSVRPSYVIARMLRGRKAVARIGRTIATACTRGTQVDAACLKIKTAGGEVEAELTTRNAMCNSACGYLLLGATTREVAPDAVMAVHNSRLTLVVHGSIPAQVIAEYKQRRMASADRERAAFVTSMGVSRELDDLIKTVKFESLHVLTRAELYRFGIDKRSLLETPWTFETAARPYVRKLASARQGDGTSFRSMEWRLFCEAKTRARLMFVREADQDAGSNKDVNKTVMLMAGPEKSVAFGRYPARVGKFEIWSDIVAPEAMEAMLAAPRLQMGERMPAAEGKTDLSTFDIDMLGLGAAWTRLLASCPANNPRPAAASTNLNADPAAAANPAK
;
A
#
# COMPACT_ATOMS: atom_id res chain seq x y z
N MET A 1 31.06 -31.46 31.12
CA MET A 1 31.53 -30.12 31.51
C MET A 1 32.05 -29.41 30.28
N PHE A 2 31.30 -28.46 29.71
CA PHE A 2 31.86 -27.29 29.01
C PHE A 2 30.72 -26.28 28.80
N ARG A 3 31.04 -25.03 29.13
CA ARG A 3 30.16 -23.88 29.27
C ARG A 3 29.79 -23.33 27.89
N PHE A 4 28.54 -22.93 27.70
CA PHE A 4 28.19 -21.91 26.71
C PHE A 4 27.48 -20.75 27.40
N LEU A 5 28.14 -19.60 27.31
CA LEU A 5 27.68 -18.29 27.78
C LEU A 5 26.40 -17.91 27.04
N VAL A 6 25.34 -17.63 27.81
CA VAL A 6 24.15 -16.94 27.33
C VAL A 6 24.50 -15.45 27.25
N LEU A 7 24.69 -14.93 26.04
CA LEU A 7 24.55 -13.49 25.80
C LEU A 7 23.08 -13.21 25.46
N ALA A 8 22.35 -12.73 26.45
CA ALA A 8 21.04 -12.12 26.26
C ALA A 8 21.24 -10.74 25.60
N ALA A 9 20.86 -10.61 24.32
CA ALA A 9 20.68 -9.32 23.68
C ALA A 9 19.18 -8.97 23.67
N LEU A 10 18.75 -8.27 24.71
CA LEU A 10 17.50 -7.53 24.75
C LEU A 10 17.52 -6.46 23.66
N LEU A 11 16.76 -6.64 22.57
CA LEU A 11 16.40 -5.55 21.69
C LEU A 11 15.04 -5.00 22.14
N LEU A 12 15.12 -4.04 23.05
CA LEU A 12 14.09 -3.04 23.26
C LEU A 12 13.88 -2.31 21.94
N VAL A 13 12.65 -2.35 21.38
CA VAL A 13 12.26 -1.44 20.31
C VAL A 13 11.99 -0.08 20.97
N SER A 14 13.06 0.66 21.23
CA SER A 14 12.98 2.10 21.35
C SER A 14 12.67 2.64 19.96
N GLY A 15 11.54 3.36 19.83
CA GLY A 15 11.24 4.13 18.62
C GLY A 15 12.28 5.23 18.46
N GLU A 16 13.39 4.93 17.78
CA GLU A 16 14.38 5.93 17.41
C GLU A 16 13.89 6.69 16.18
N LEU A 17 13.81 8.01 16.35
CA LEU A 17 13.50 8.99 15.33
C LEU A 17 14.43 8.81 14.13
N ARG A 18 13.88 8.59 12.95
CA ARG A 18 14.60 8.76 11.68
C ARG A 18 14.25 10.10 11.07
N ALA A 19 15.26 10.81 10.57
CA ALA A 19 15.12 12.03 9.79
C ALA A 19 14.83 11.71 8.31
N GLU A 20 13.98 12.47 7.64
CA GLU A 20 13.72 12.43 6.20
C GLU A 20 15.04 12.72 5.47
N THR A 21 15.62 11.71 4.83
CA THR A 21 16.93 11.86 4.18
C THR A 21 16.78 12.50 2.80
N PRO A 22 17.77 13.27 2.31
CA PRO A 22 17.83 13.68 0.90
C PRO A 22 17.70 12.52 -0.10
N ALA A 23 18.07 11.30 0.31
CA ALA A 23 17.91 10.07 -0.48
C ALA A 23 16.44 9.69 -0.72
N GLU A 24 15.53 10.05 0.19
CA GLU A 24 14.09 9.75 0.06
C GLU A 24 13.43 10.62 -1.03
N LYS A 25 14.00 11.80 -1.32
CA LYS A 25 13.57 12.68 -2.43
C LYS A 25 14.22 12.34 -3.77
N ALA A 26 15.31 11.58 -3.78
CA ALA A 26 16.02 11.21 -5.00
C ALA A 26 15.19 10.34 -5.97
N GLY A 27 14.14 9.67 -5.47
CA GLY A 27 13.21 8.87 -6.26
C GLY A 27 12.06 9.66 -6.92
N PHE A 28 11.99 10.98 -6.74
CA PHE A 28 10.85 11.80 -7.16
C PHE A 28 11.23 12.91 -8.13
N ALA A 29 10.30 13.25 -9.02
CA ALA A 29 10.44 14.43 -9.85
C ALA A 29 10.50 15.69 -8.94
N PRO A 30 11.38 16.67 -9.24
CA PRO A 30 11.57 17.86 -8.40
C PRO A 30 10.37 18.83 -8.43
N ARG A 31 9.41 18.58 -9.32
CA ARG A 31 8.17 19.34 -9.47
C ARG A 31 7.01 18.37 -9.65
N LEU A 32 5.83 18.79 -9.23
CA LEU A 32 4.62 17.99 -9.36
C LEU A 32 4.23 17.95 -10.83
N ILE A 33 4.25 16.76 -11.42
CA ILE A 33 3.77 16.53 -12.79
C ILE A 33 2.37 15.93 -12.76
N ILE A 34 1.62 16.19 -13.82
CA ILE A 34 0.27 15.67 -14.02
C ILE A 34 0.11 15.26 -15.47
N TYR A 35 -0.41 14.06 -15.72
CA TYR A 35 -0.56 13.52 -17.07
C TYR A 35 -1.61 12.41 -17.13
N ASN A 36 -2.11 12.14 -18.34
CA ASN A 36 -3.00 10.99 -18.58
C ASN A 36 -2.15 9.75 -18.81
N ALA A 37 -2.53 8.66 -18.14
CA ALA A 37 -1.91 7.37 -18.31
C ALA A 37 -2.95 6.33 -18.71
N LYS A 38 -2.50 5.31 -19.44
CA LYS A 38 -3.31 4.23 -19.96
C LYS A 38 -2.55 2.93 -19.83
N GLY A 39 -3.25 1.86 -19.50
CA GLY A 39 -2.71 0.51 -19.49
C GLY A 39 -3.69 -0.46 -20.14
N PRO A 40 -3.43 -1.78 -20.02
CA PRO A 40 -4.39 -2.80 -20.43
C PRO A 40 -5.76 -2.65 -19.72
N ALA A 41 -6.76 -3.35 -20.24
CA ALA A 41 -8.07 -3.42 -19.60
C ALA A 41 -7.96 -3.79 -18.12
N ASN A 42 -8.71 -3.08 -17.28
CA ASN A 42 -8.76 -3.24 -15.82
C ASN A 42 -7.50 -2.81 -15.04
N SER A 43 -6.56 -2.08 -15.64
CA SER A 43 -5.33 -1.60 -14.98
C SER A 43 -5.60 -0.76 -13.72
N CYS A 44 -6.68 0.01 -13.67
CA CYS A 44 -7.04 0.87 -12.54
C CYS A 44 -8.29 0.40 -11.78
N GLY A 45 -8.61 -0.89 -11.90
CA GLY A 45 -9.80 -1.52 -11.34
C GLY A 45 -10.74 -2.07 -12.43
N PRO A 46 -11.79 -2.82 -12.07
CA PRO A 46 -12.72 -3.39 -13.04
C PRO A 46 -13.32 -2.34 -13.99
N GLY A 47 -13.23 -2.59 -15.30
CA GLY A 47 -13.70 -1.68 -16.36
C GLY A 47 -12.84 -0.42 -16.57
N CYS A 48 -11.69 -0.31 -15.90
CA CYS A 48 -10.85 0.89 -15.93
C CYS A 48 -9.48 0.62 -16.57
N ASP A 49 -9.17 1.30 -17.67
CA ASP A 49 -7.87 1.21 -18.36
C ASP A 49 -7.10 2.53 -18.38
N ARG A 50 -7.67 3.61 -17.81
CA ARG A 50 -7.15 4.97 -17.88
C ARG A 50 -7.22 5.68 -16.53
N TRP A 51 -6.18 6.44 -16.21
CA TRP A 51 -6.10 7.22 -14.98
C TRP A 51 -5.35 8.54 -15.19
N ILE A 52 -5.46 9.44 -14.22
CA ILE A 52 -4.63 10.65 -14.13
C ILE A 52 -3.53 10.36 -13.12
N ALA A 53 -2.27 10.46 -13.55
CA ALA A 53 -1.13 10.34 -12.66
C ALA A 53 -0.72 11.73 -12.15
N ILE A 54 -0.56 11.88 -10.84
CA ILE A 54 0.00 13.07 -10.21
C ILE A 54 1.19 12.65 -9.34
N GLU A 55 2.40 12.97 -9.80
CA GLU A 55 3.64 12.43 -9.23
C GLU A 55 4.67 13.53 -8.98
N GLY A 56 5.56 13.31 -8.01
CA GLY A 56 6.68 14.22 -7.71
C GLY A 56 6.44 15.18 -6.54
N GLN A 57 7.40 16.06 -6.29
CA GLN A 57 7.34 17.01 -5.20
C GLN A 57 6.33 18.13 -5.46
N VAL A 58 5.48 18.44 -4.48
CA VAL A 58 4.56 19.58 -4.54
C VAL A 58 5.36 20.89 -4.43
N ASP A 59 5.68 21.51 -5.54
CA ASP A 59 6.30 22.85 -5.59
C ASP A 59 5.25 23.97 -5.65
N GLU A 60 5.69 25.22 -5.47
CA GLU A 60 4.82 26.41 -5.50
C GLU A 60 3.99 26.54 -6.78
N GLY A 61 4.51 26.08 -7.92
CA GLY A 61 3.82 26.12 -9.22
C GLY A 61 2.82 24.98 -9.44
N ALA A 62 2.74 24.01 -8.53
CA ALA A 62 1.93 22.79 -8.70
C ALA A 62 0.45 23.10 -8.92
N ALA A 63 -0.13 23.97 -8.10
CA ALA A 63 -1.55 24.31 -8.19
C ALA A 63 -1.94 24.88 -9.56
N ALA A 64 -1.09 25.73 -10.15
CA ALA A 64 -1.34 26.31 -11.46
C ALA A 64 -1.28 25.25 -12.57
N ARG A 65 -0.33 24.30 -12.50
CA ARG A 65 -0.23 23.19 -13.47
C ARG A 65 -1.43 22.25 -13.38
N VAL A 66 -1.81 21.84 -12.17
CA VAL A 66 -2.97 20.96 -11.96
C VAL A 66 -4.27 21.65 -12.37
N SER A 67 -4.44 22.94 -12.05
CA SER A 67 -5.62 23.71 -12.47
C SER A 67 -5.80 23.72 -13.99
N ARG A 68 -4.73 24.00 -14.74
CA ARG A 68 -4.76 23.97 -16.21
C ARG A 68 -5.14 22.59 -16.73
N PHE A 69 -4.45 21.55 -16.27
CA PHE A 69 -4.74 20.18 -16.71
C PHE A 69 -6.19 19.77 -16.44
N LEU A 70 -6.69 20.04 -15.23
CA LEU A 70 -8.05 19.65 -14.85
C LEU A 70 -9.11 20.41 -15.66
N ARG A 71 -8.90 21.69 -16.00
CA ARG A 71 -9.83 22.45 -16.85
C ARG A 71 -10.04 21.78 -18.22
N ASP A 72 -8.98 21.19 -18.75
CA ASP A 72 -8.97 20.55 -20.06
C ASP A 72 -9.47 19.09 -19.97
N ALA A 73 -9.24 18.42 -18.83
CA ALA A 73 -9.81 17.11 -18.53
C ALA A 73 -11.32 17.19 -18.24
N LYS A 74 -12.13 16.91 -19.26
CA LYS A 74 -13.61 16.87 -19.17
C LYS A 74 -14.15 15.63 -18.47
N ASP A 75 -13.43 14.53 -18.56
CA ASP A 75 -13.73 13.28 -17.85
C ASP A 75 -13.40 13.44 -16.35
N THR A 76 -14.45 13.56 -15.54
CA THR A 76 -14.33 13.68 -14.08
C THR A 76 -14.42 12.35 -13.36
N THR A 77 -14.69 11.24 -14.06
CA THR A 77 -14.82 9.91 -13.44
C THR A 77 -13.49 9.17 -13.39
N ARG A 78 -12.51 9.60 -14.20
CA ARG A 78 -11.15 9.06 -14.22
C ARG A 78 -10.51 9.11 -12.82
N PRO A 79 -10.02 7.98 -12.28
CA PRO A 79 -9.35 7.97 -10.99
C PRO A 79 -8.01 8.69 -11.07
N ILE A 80 -7.67 9.37 -9.98
CA ILE A 80 -6.41 10.10 -9.82
C ILE A 80 -5.49 9.29 -8.91
N TYR A 81 -4.28 9.01 -9.36
CA TYR A 81 -3.26 8.31 -8.57
C TYR A 81 -2.16 9.27 -8.13
N PHE A 82 -1.86 9.25 -6.83
CA PHE A 82 -0.78 10.03 -6.24
C PHE A 82 0.45 9.18 -5.93
N HIS A 83 1.61 9.71 -6.33
CA HIS A 83 2.92 9.23 -5.87
C HIS A 83 3.84 10.42 -5.58
N SER A 84 3.91 10.84 -4.31
CA SER A 84 4.59 12.08 -3.95
C SER A 84 5.17 12.04 -2.54
N PRO A 85 6.36 12.63 -2.33
CA PRO A 85 6.96 12.79 -1.01
C PRO A 85 6.35 13.98 -0.25
N GLY A 86 5.42 14.73 -0.87
CA GLY A 86 4.90 15.98 -0.36
C GLY A 86 5.67 17.19 -0.88
N GLY A 87 5.78 18.24 -0.06
CA GLY A 87 6.30 19.55 -0.47
C GLY A 87 5.51 20.70 0.16
N SER A 88 5.20 21.72 -0.64
CA SER A 88 4.51 22.93 -0.20
C SER A 88 3.04 22.68 0.16
N VAL A 89 2.66 23.02 1.39
CA VAL A 89 1.30 22.81 1.93
C VAL A 89 0.24 23.66 1.20
N ARG A 90 0.55 24.93 0.92
CA ARG A 90 -0.43 25.87 0.34
C ARG A 90 -0.91 25.44 -1.05
N PRO A 91 -0.04 25.10 -2.03
CA PRO A 91 -0.48 24.50 -3.29
C PRO A 91 -1.31 23.23 -3.09
N SER A 92 -0.98 22.39 -2.09
CA SER A 92 -1.76 21.18 -1.82
C SER A 92 -3.19 21.48 -1.43
N TYR A 93 -3.45 22.47 -0.58
CA TYR A 93 -4.82 22.86 -0.21
C TYR A 93 -5.63 23.37 -1.41
N VAL A 94 -4.98 24.12 -2.30
CA VAL A 94 -5.61 24.64 -3.52
C VAL A 94 -6.00 23.48 -4.44
N ILE A 95 -5.07 22.55 -4.71
CA ILE A 95 -5.34 21.36 -5.52
C ILE A 95 -6.45 20.54 -4.89
N ALA A 96 -6.38 20.28 -3.59
CA ALA A 96 -7.36 19.49 -2.87
C ALA A 96 -8.79 20.04 -3.02
N ARG A 97 -8.97 21.38 -2.97
CA ARG A 97 -10.28 22.01 -3.20
C ARG A 97 -10.77 21.84 -4.65
N MET A 98 -9.86 21.84 -5.64
CA MET A 98 -10.22 21.53 -7.03
C MET A 98 -10.71 20.09 -7.17
N LEU A 99 -10.04 19.13 -6.52
CA LEU A 99 -10.44 17.72 -6.51
C LEU A 99 -11.78 17.52 -5.80
N ARG A 100 -12.01 18.23 -4.69
CA ARG A 100 -13.27 18.22 -3.96
C ARG A 100 -14.43 18.68 -4.84
N GLY A 101 -14.28 19.82 -5.51
CA GLY A 101 -15.29 20.37 -6.41
C GLY A 101 -15.64 19.43 -7.57
N ARG A 102 -14.71 18.55 -7.96
CA ARG A 102 -14.90 17.55 -9.01
C ARG A 102 -15.43 16.21 -8.51
N LYS A 103 -15.63 16.04 -7.20
CA LYS A 103 -15.98 14.74 -6.59
C LYS A 103 -15.01 13.63 -7.02
N ALA A 104 -13.72 13.96 -7.07
CA ALA A 104 -12.71 13.05 -7.58
C ALA A 104 -12.62 11.76 -6.76
N VAL A 105 -12.25 10.67 -7.44
CA VAL A 105 -11.75 9.44 -6.83
C VAL A 105 -10.23 9.52 -6.82
N ALA A 106 -9.62 9.47 -5.64
CA ALA A 106 -8.17 9.49 -5.51
C ALA A 106 -7.62 8.25 -4.82
N ARG A 107 -6.46 7.79 -5.30
CA ARG A 107 -5.80 6.59 -4.84
C ARG A 107 -4.30 6.85 -4.68
N ILE A 108 -3.61 6.02 -3.91
CA ILE A 108 -2.14 6.03 -3.86
C ILE A 108 -1.62 4.94 -4.78
N GLY A 109 -0.78 5.32 -5.74
CA GLY A 109 -0.22 4.39 -6.73
C GLY A 109 0.82 5.09 -7.59
N ARG A 110 1.84 4.33 -8.01
CA ARG A 110 2.94 4.78 -8.85
C ARG A 110 2.70 4.37 -10.29
N THR A 111 2.90 5.32 -11.21
CA THR A 111 2.75 5.10 -12.64
C THR A 111 4.11 4.86 -13.28
N ILE A 112 4.26 3.70 -13.91
CA ILE A 112 5.48 3.28 -14.60
C ILE A 112 5.25 3.41 -16.10
N ALA A 113 5.75 4.49 -16.70
CA ALA A 113 5.63 4.71 -18.14
C ALA A 113 6.46 3.65 -18.89
N THR A 114 5.85 2.94 -19.83
CA THR A 114 6.48 1.82 -20.55
C THR A 114 7.57 2.27 -21.51
N ALA A 115 7.45 3.50 -22.03
CA ALA A 115 8.47 4.15 -22.85
C ALA A 115 9.72 4.57 -22.06
N CYS A 116 9.70 4.49 -20.73
CA CYS A 116 10.83 4.79 -19.88
C CYS A 116 11.45 3.51 -19.31
N THR A 117 12.77 3.51 -19.07
CA THR A 117 13.40 2.41 -18.33
C THR A 117 12.88 2.41 -16.88
N ARG A 118 12.68 1.23 -16.26
CA ARG A 118 12.14 1.14 -14.89
C ARG A 118 12.95 1.92 -13.85
N GLY A 119 14.28 1.98 -14.01
CA GLY A 119 15.18 2.76 -13.14
C GLY A 119 15.19 4.26 -13.40
N THR A 120 14.59 4.75 -14.49
CA THR A 120 14.73 6.14 -14.94
C THR A 120 13.41 6.90 -15.03
N GLN A 121 12.43 6.53 -14.21
CA GLN A 121 11.06 7.07 -14.24
C GLN A 121 10.94 8.58 -13.91
N VAL A 122 12.02 9.22 -13.46
CA VAL A 122 12.08 10.62 -13.04
C VAL A 122 13.23 11.41 -13.69
N ASP A 123 13.94 10.82 -14.65
CA ASP A 123 14.97 11.55 -15.40
C ASP A 123 14.33 12.56 -16.39
N ALA A 124 15.12 13.49 -16.91
CA ALA A 124 14.60 14.53 -17.79
C ALA A 124 13.92 13.98 -19.06
N ALA A 125 14.44 12.88 -19.61
CA ALA A 125 13.89 12.25 -20.82
C ALA A 125 12.50 11.65 -20.54
N CYS A 126 12.37 10.89 -19.46
CA CYS A 126 11.10 10.29 -19.05
C CYS A 126 10.08 11.33 -18.60
N LEU A 127 10.50 12.38 -17.88
CA LEU A 127 9.61 13.48 -17.52
C LEU A 127 9.08 14.20 -18.76
N LYS A 128 9.91 14.36 -19.80
CA LYS A 128 9.47 14.91 -21.09
C LYS A 128 8.42 14.01 -21.75
N ILE A 129 8.64 12.69 -21.75
CA ILE A 129 7.65 11.72 -22.28
C ILE A 129 6.33 11.81 -21.51
N LYS A 130 6.39 11.75 -20.16
CA LYS A 130 5.21 11.81 -19.29
C LYS A 130 4.41 13.10 -19.49
N THR A 131 5.07 14.21 -19.82
CA THR A 131 4.43 15.54 -19.92
C THR A 131 4.28 16.07 -21.34
N ALA A 132 4.54 15.25 -22.37
CA ALA A 132 4.44 15.65 -23.77
C ALA A 132 3.01 15.95 -24.25
N GLY A 133 1.99 15.60 -23.44
CA GLY A 133 0.58 15.65 -23.83
C GLY A 133 0.09 14.30 -24.37
N GLY A 134 -1.23 14.13 -24.43
CA GLY A 134 -1.86 12.86 -24.80
C GLY A 134 -1.89 11.82 -23.67
N GLU A 135 -2.13 10.55 -24.03
CA GLU A 135 -2.12 9.42 -23.11
C GLU A 135 -0.75 8.72 -23.14
N VAL A 136 -0.22 8.41 -21.95
CA VAL A 136 1.04 7.70 -21.78
C VAL A 136 0.75 6.22 -21.47
N GLU A 137 1.22 5.32 -22.33
CA GLU A 137 1.14 3.88 -22.04
C GLU A 137 2.00 3.54 -20.80
N ALA A 138 1.40 2.87 -19.83
CA ALA A 138 1.95 2.71 -18.50
C ALA A 138 1.43 1.46 -17.78
N GLU A 139 2.23 0.99 -16.83
CA GLU A 139 1.79 0.07 -15.78
C GLU A 139 1.49 0.86 -14.49
N LEU A 140 0.49 0.40 -13.74
CA LEU A 140 0.15 0.95 -12.42
C LEU A 140 0.56 -0.04 -11.33
N THR A 141 1.19 0.46 -10.27
CA THR A 141 1.51 -0.35 -9.09
C THR A 141 1.26 0.40 -7.79
N THR A 142 0.71 -0.29 -6.79
CA THR A 142 0.54 0.24 -5.43
C THR A 142 1.73 -0.06 -4.53
N ARG A 143 2.52 -1.08 -4.88
CA ARG A 143 3.73 -1.49 -4.17
C ARG A 143 4.73 -0.34 -4.11
N ASN A 144 5.14 0.02 -2.90
CA ASN A 144 6.05 1.14 -2.62
C ASN A 144 5.53 2.50 -3.13
N ALA A 145 4.26 2.60 -3.51
CA ALA A 145 3.66 3.88 -3.81
C ALA A 145 3.39 4.61 -2.49
N MET A 146 3.82 5.86 -2.41
CA MET A 146 3.63 6.69 -1.23
C MET A 146 2.95 8.02 -1.53
N CYS A 147 2.22 8.53 -0.54
CA CYS A 147 1.68 9.87 -0.51
C CYS A 147 1.95 10.47 0.87
N ASN A 148 3.11 11.09 1.01
CA ASN A 148 3.61 11.56 2.30
C ASN A 148 3.45 13.07 2.46
N SER A 149 3.43 13.54 3.71
CA SER A 149 3.47 14.95 4.05
C SER A 149 2.37 15.74 3.31
N ALA A 150 2.73 16.80 2.58
CA ALA A 150 1.77 17.62 1.84
C ALA A 150 1.01 16.88 0.73
N CYS A 151 1.45 15.70 0.28
CA CYS A 151 0.66 14.86 -0.62
C CYS A 151 -0.62 14.39 0.06
N GLY A 152 -0.56 14.08 1.35
CA GLY A 152 -1.73 13.62 2.10
C GLY A 152 -2.90 14.59 1.95
N TYR A 153 -2.65 15.90 1.98
CA TYR A 153 -3.69 16.91 1.76
C TYR A 153 -4.31 16.87 0.36
N LEU A 154 -3.55 16.48 -0.68
CA LEU A 154 -4.08 16.26 -2.03
C LEU A 154 -5.11 15.13 -2.00
N LEU A 155 -4.76 13.99 -1.40
CA LEU A 155 -5.64 12.84 -1.24
C LEU A 155 -6.90 13.23 -0.44
N LEU A 156 -6.75 14.01 0.63
CA LEU A 156 -7.87 14.52 1.42
C LEU A 156 -8.84 15.38 0.59
N GLY A 157 -8.41 15.97 -0.52
CA GLY A 157 -9.27 16.71 -1.43
C GLY A 157 -10.36 15.88 -2.08
N ALA A 158 -10.09 14.61 -2.37
CA ALA A 158 -11.03 13.72 -3.03
C ALA A 158 -12.22 13.34 -2.13
N THR A 159 -13.36 13.06 -2.76
CA THR A 159 -14.57 12.56 -2.07
C THR A 159 -14.52 11.07 -1.81
N THR A 160 -13.85 10.32 -2.70
CA THR A 160 -13.54 8.91 -2.52
C THR A 160 -12.03 8.76 -2.45
N ARG A 161 -11.53 8.13 -1.38
CA ARG A 161 -10.10 7.96 -1.15
C ARG A 161 -9.82 6.50 -0.88
N GLU A 162 -8.86 5.96 -1.59
CA GLU A 162 -8.52 4.55 -1.49
C GLU A 162 -7.02 4.38 -1.30
N VAL A 163 -6.65 3.79 -0.17
CA VAL A 163 -5.25 3.45 0.15
C VAL A 163 -5.15 1.94 0.12
N ALA A 164 -4.35 1.40 -0.81
CA ALA A 164 -4.13 -0.03 -0.93
C ALA A 164 -3.30 -0.56 0.26
N PRO A 165 -3.39 -1.87 0.61
CA PRO A 165 -2.66 -2.45 1.74
C PRO A 165 -1.13 -2.31 1.67
N ASP A 166 -0.57 -2.17 0.46
CA ASP A 166 0.86 -2.04 0.20
C ASP A 166 1.30 -0.63 -0.26
N ALA A 167 0.38 0.33 -0.18
CA ALA A 167 0.65 1.75 -0.38
C ALA A 167 0.86 2.44 0.97
N VAL A 168 1.69 3.49 0.98
CA VAL A 168 2.08 4.21 2.18
C VAL A 168 1.48 5.61 2.19
N MET A 169 0.90 6.00 3.32
CA MET A 169 0.56 7.39 3.61
C MET A 169 1.20 7.77 4.94
N ALA A 170 2.18 8.65 4.91
CA ALA A 170 2.85 9.13 6.12
C ALA A 170 2.59 10.61 6.38
N VAL A 171 2.52 10.97 7.66
CA VAL A 171 2.25 12.33 8.11
C VAL A 171 3.29 12.80 9.11
N HIS A 172 3.51 14.11 9.14
CA HIS A 172 4.39 14.79 10.09
C HIS A 172 4.07 16.28 10.15
N ASN A 173 4.54 16.98 11.17
CA ASN A 173 4.33 18.42 11.30
C ASN A 173 5.11 19.22 10.26
N SER A 174 4.61 20.40 9.90
CA SER A 174 5.23 21.25 8.87
C SER A 174 6.50 21.92 9.38
N ARG A 175 7.52 21.99 8.52
CA ARG A 175 8.70 22.83 8.74
C ARG A 175 8.42 24.26 8.28
N LEU A 176 8.55 25.24 9.16
CA LEU A 176 8.53 26.65 8.78
C LEU A 176 9.91 27.06 8.23
N THR A 177 9.94 27.51 6.97
CA THR A 177 11.15 28.09 6.36
C THR A 177 11.01 29.61 6.32
N LEU A 178 12.00 30.31 6.86
CA LEU A 178 12.05 31.78 6.88
C LEU A 178 13.33 32.24 6.21
N VAL A 179 13.20 33.19 5.29
CA VAL A 179 14.31 33.96 4.75
C VAL A 179 14.30 35.31 5.46
N VAL A 180 15.40 35.62 6.14
CA VAL A 180 15.57 36.87 6.89
C VAL A 180 16.60 37.71 6.16
N HIS A 181 16.24 38.96 5.85
CA HIS A 181 17.16 39.95 5.28
C HIS A 181 17.48 41.00 6.34
N GLY A 182 18.78 41.31 6.50
CA GLY A 182 19.28 42.26 7.49
C GLY A 182 19.36 41.70 8.92
N SER A 183 19.74 42.57 9.86
CA SER A 183 19.92 42.22 11.26
C SER A 183 18.62 42.35 12.04
N ILE A 184 17.87 41.25 12.14
CA ILE A 184 16.64 41.19 12.96
C ILE A 184 16.96 40.53 14.32
N PRO A 185 16.55 41.11 15.46
CA PRO A 185 16.73 40.49 16.76
C PRO A 185 16.13 39.08 16.85
N ALA A 186 16.86 38.15 17.47
CA ALA A 186 16.46 36.74 17.57
C ALA A 186 15.08 36.54 18.22
N GLN A 187 14.73 37.37 19.21
CA GLN A 187 13.43 37.33 19.87
C GLN A 187 12.28 37.64 18.90
N VAL A 188 12.45 38.62 18.01
CA VAL A 188 11.45 38.97 17.00
C VAL A 188 11.24 37.81 16.02
N ILE A 189 12.33 37.14 15.62
CA ILE A 189 12.27 35.95 14.76
C ILE A 189 11.52 34.81 15.48
N ALA A 190 11.80 34.59 16.77
CA ALA A 190 11.15 33.55 17.56
C ALA A 190 9.65 33.80 17.71
N GLU A 191 9.23 35.02 18.06
CA GLU A 191 7.82 35.40 18.16
C GLU A 191 7.10 35.28 16.81
N TYR A 192 7.76 35.67 15.72
CA TYR A 192 7.22 35.49 14.38
C TYR A 192 7.03 34.01 14.06
N LYS A 193 8.03 33.15 14.31
CA LYS A 193 7.92 31.69 14.11
C LYS A 193 6.73 31.12 14.88
N GLN A 194 6.60 31.47 16.16
CA GLN A 194 5.50 31.00 17.02
C GLN A 194 4.13 31.41 16.46
N ARG A 195 3.95 32.71 16.13
CA ARG A 195 2.69 33.20 15.54
C ARG A 195 2.35 32.53 14.22
N ARG A 196 3.35 32.34 13.34
CA ARG A 196 3.16 31.69 12.04
C ARG A 196 2.83 30.20 12.17
N MET A 197 3.51 29.48 13.06
CA MET A 197 3.20 28.07 13.33
C MET A 197 1.78 27.91 13.87
N ALA A 198 1.39 28.71 14.88
CA ALA A 198 0.03 28.69 15.41
C ALA A 198 -1.04 28.99 14.34
N SER A 199 -0.75 29.92 13.42
CA SER A 199 -1.64 30.19 12.29
C SER A 199 -1.73 29.02 11.32
N ALA A 200 -0.60 28.39 10.99
CA ALA A 200 -0.55 27.25 10.09
C ALA A 200 -1.29 26.04 10.69
N ASP A 201 -1.19 25.82 12.00
CA ASP A 201 -1.92 24.77 12.70
C ASP A 201 -3.43 24.99 12.65
N ARG A 202 -3.90 26.24 12.87
CA ARG A 202 -5.33 26.57 12.73
C ARG A 202 -5.83 26.35 11.30
N GLU A 203 -5.05 26.78 10.31
CA GLU A 203 -5.39 26.61 8.90
C GLU A 203 -5.48 25.12 8.52
N ARG A 204 -4.52 24.31 8.98
CA ARG A 204 -4.52 22.86 8.78
C ARG A 204 -5.69 22.17 9.43
N ALA A 205 -6.00 22.49 10.69
CA ALA A 205 -7.14 21.92 11.40
C ALA A 205 -8.47 22.25 10.69
N ALA A 206 -8.62 23.50 10.22
CA ALA A 206 -9.78 23.92 9.45
C ALA A 206 -9.86 23.20 8.10
N PHE A 207 -8.72 23.05 7.40
CA PHE A 207 -8.65 22.31 6.14
C PHE A 207 -9.05 20.85 6.31
N VAL A 208 -8.45 20.12 7.25
CA VAL A 208 -8.74 18.70 7.53
C VAL A 208 -10.23 18.51 7.82
N THR A 209 -10.79 19.36 8.69
CA THR A 209 -12.22 19.33 9.02
C THR A 209 -13.09 19.58 7.79
N SER A 210 -12.75 20.59 6.97
CA SER A 210 -13.50 20.90 5.75
C SER A 210 -13.46 19.79 4.69
N MET A 211 -12.49 18.87 4.80
CA MET A 211 -12.40 17.68 3.96
C MET A 211 -13.16 16.48 4.53
N GLY A 212 -13.88 16.62 5.66
CA GLY A 212 -14.63 15.53 6.28
C GLY A 212 -13.73 14.46 6.93
N VAL A 213 -12.58 14.88 7.45
CA VAL A 213 -11.59 14.02 8.14
C VAL A 213 -11.59 14.38 9.62
N SER A 214 -11.39 13.40 10.51
CA SER A 214 -11.34 13.61 11.96
C SER A 214 -10.23 14.59 12.35
N ARG A 215 -10.50 15.40 13.37
CA ARG A 215 -9.51 16.29 14.01
C ARG A 215 -8.38 15.50 14.67
N GLU A 216 -8.61 14.24 15.03
CA GLU A 216 -7.57 13.38 15.61
C GLU A 216 -6.36 13.21 14.68
N LEU A 217 -6.54 13.32 13.36
CA LEU A 217 -5.42 13.36 12.42
C LEU A 217 -4.56 14.62 12.63
N ASP A 218 -5.21 15.77 12.84
CA ASP A 218 -4.53 17.04 13.06
C ASP A 218 -3.72 17.01 14.37
N ASP A 219 -4.28 16.38 15.40
CA ASP A 219 -3.62 16.17 16.69
C ASP A 219 -2.40 15.25 16.56
N LEU A 220 -2.54 14.13 15.85
CA LEU A 220 -1.42 13.24 15.54
C LEU A 220 -0.31 13.96 14.77
N ILE A 221 -0.65 14.75 13.74
CA ILE A 221 0.35 15.48 12.95
C ILE A 221 1.21 16.39 13.84
N LYS A 222 0.64 17.02 14.88
CA LYS A 222 1.36 17.92 15.78
C LYS A 222 2.42 17.21 16.63
N THR A 223 2.23 15.92 16.90
CA THR A 223 3.16 15.14 17.76
C THR A 223 4.38 14.63 16.99
N VAL A 224 4.31 14.60 15.66
CA VAL A 224 5.36 14.04 14.80
C VAL A 224 6.25 15.17 14.28
N LYS A 225 7.55 15.15 14.63
CA LYS A 225 8.52 16.15 14.16
C LYS A 225 8.66 16.12 12.64
N PHE A 226 9.04 17.24 12.02
CA PHE A 226 9.09 17.33 10.56
C PHE A 226 10.19 16.45 9.92
N GLU A 227 11.18 16.07 10.71
CA GLU A 227 12.21 15.14 10.32
C GLU A 227 11.69 13.70 10.35
N SER A 228 10.68 13.37 11.14
CA SER A 228 10.19 12.00 11.29
C SER A 228 8.92 11.76 10.50
N LEU A 229 8.61 10.49 10.24
CA LEU A 229 7.40 10.07 9.55
C LEU A 229 6.59 9.13 10.45
N HIS A 230 5.30 9.44 10.62
CA HIS A 230 4.34 8.48 11.12
C HIS A 230 3.57 7.89 9.94
N VAL A 231 3.84 6.63 9.61
CA VAL A 231 3.07 5.90 8.60
C VAL A 231 1.70 5.55 9.19
N LEU A 232 0.64 6.04 8.56
CA LEU A 232 -0.72 5.77 9.01
C LEU A 232 -1.05 4.29 8.85
N THR A 233 -1.45 3.67 9.95
CA THR A 233 -1.95 2.30 9.97
C THR A 233 -3.33 2.22 9.29
N ARG A 234 -3.75 1.00 8.94
CA ARG A 234 -5.08 0.79 8.37
C ARG A 234 -6.20 1.23 9.33
N ALA A 235 -6.04 0.94 10.63
CA ALA A 235 -6.97 1.37 11.68
C ALA A 235 -7.06 2.91 11.76
N GLU A 236 -5.94 3.62 11.66
CA GLU A 236 -5.91 5.09 11.66
C GLU A 236 -6.57 5.68 10.41
N LEU A 237 -6.24 5.16 9.22
CA LEU A 237 -6.87 5.58 7.97
C LEU A 237 -8.41 5.46 8.03
N TYR A 238 -8.91 4.39 8.65
CA TYR A 238 -10.34 4.16 8.88
C TYR A 238 -10.90 5.12 9.93
N ARG A 239 -10.30 5.16 11.13
CA ARG A 239 -10.72 6.00 12.27
C ARG A 239 -10.78 7.48 11.90
N PHE A 240 -9.78 7.97 11.17
CA PHE A 240 -9.75 9.37 10.72
C PHE A 240 -10.74 9.66 9.60
N GLY A 241 -11.37 8.65 9.01
CA GLY A 241 -12.29 8.81 7.89
C GLY A 241 -11.60 9.14 6.58
N ILE A 242 -10.34 8.73 6.41
CA ILE A 242 -9.61 8.88 5.15
C ILE A 242 -10.10 7.82 4.17
N ASP A 243 -9.96 6.54 4.52
CA ASP A 243 -10.48 5.41 3.75
C ASP A 243 -11.30 4.54 4.70
N LYS A 244 -12.61 4.42 4.46
CA LYS A 244 -13.57 3.75 5.35
C LYS A 244 -13.95 2.32 4.90
N ARG A 245 -13.20 1.71 3.98
CA ARG A 245 -13.48 0.34 3.54
C ARG A 245 -13.13 -0.68 4.62
N SER A 246 -14.06 -1.58 4.93
CA SER A 246 -13.85 -2.66 5.91
C SER A 246 -13.05 -3.83 5.34
N LEU A 247 -13.05 -4.01 4.03
CA LEU A 247 -12.20 -4.95 3.30
C LEU A 247 -11.57 -4.19 2.14
N LEU A 248 -10.26 -4.33 1.99
CA LEU A 248 -9.50 -3.78 0.89
C LEU A 248 -8.49 -4.81 0.43
N GLU A 249 -8.23 -4.83 -0.86
CA GLU A 249 -7.37 -5.80 -1.50
C GLU A 249 -6.54 -5.13 -2.60
N THR A 250 -5.35 -5.66 -2.84
CA THR A 250 -4.58 -5.36 -4.04
C THR A 250 -5.08 -6.24 -5.19
N PRO A 251 -4.83 -5.87 -6.45
CA PRO A 251 -4.80 -6.83 -7.54
C PRO A 251 -3.77 -7.94 -7.26
N TRP A 252 -3.90 -9.07 -7.97
CA TRP A 252 -2.84 -10.07 -8.06
C TRP A 252 -1.71 -9.52 -8.92
N THR A 253 -0.50 -9.46 -8.37
CA THR A 253 0.69 -8.90 -9.04
C THR A 253 1.81 -9.93 -9.13
N PHE A 254 2.51 -9.95 -10.26
CA PHE A 254 3.72 -10.76 -10.41
C PHE A 254 4.90 -10.06 -9.73
N GLU A 255 5.58 -10.78 -8.84
CA GLU A 255 6.73 -10.31 -8.07
C GLU A 255 8.02 -10.95 -8.60
N THR A 256 8.92 -10.10 -9.06
CA THR A 256 10.30 -10.50 -9.40
C THR A 256 11.11 -10.63 -8.12
N ALA A 257 11.42 -11.85 -7.72
CA ALA A 257 12.28 -12.18 -6.59
C ALA A 257 13.20 -13.34 -6.98
N ALA A 258 14.15 -13.70 -6.10
CA ALA A 258 15.02 -14.87 -6.31
C ALA A 258 14.20 -16.15 -6.62
N ARG A 259 13.03 -16.28 -5.98
CA ARG A 259 11.97 -17.18 -6.40
C ARG A 259 10.75 -16.35 -6.81
N PRO A 260 10.45 -16.19 -8.11
CA PRO A 260 9.28 -15.43 -8.56
C PRO A 260 7.97 -16.03 -8.03
N TYR A 261 7.00 -15.16 -7.78
CA TYR A 261 5.68 -15.54 -7.29
C TYR A 261 4.64 -14.50 -7.70
N VAL A 262 3.36 -14.87 -7.65
CA VAL A 262 2.25 -13.92 -7.75
C VAL A 262 1.75 -13.63 -6.35
N ARG A 263 1.54 -12.36 -6.02
CA ARG A 263 1.08 -11.91 -4.70
C ARG A 263 -0.29 -11.27 -4.78
N LYS A 264 -1.10 -11.45 -3.74
CA LYS A 264 -2.24 -10.58 -3.41
C LYS A 264 -2.21 -10.25 -1.93
N LEU A 265 -2.51 -9.01 -1.58
CA LEU A 265 -2.64 -8.55 -0.21
C LEU A 265 -4.07 -8.12 0.07
N ALA A 266 -4.52 -8.34 1.29
CA ALA A 266 -5.78 -7.79 1.77
C ALA A 266 -5.66 -7.35 3.24
N SER A 267 -6.54 -6.43 3.63
CA SER A 267 -6.74 -6.07 5.03
C SER A 267 -8.23 -6.04 5.33
N ALA A 268 -8.64 -6.75 6.37
CA ALA A 268 -10.04 -6.88 6.77
C ALA A 268 -10.25 -6.41 8.21
N ARG A 269 -11.27 -5.57 8.42
CA ARG A 269 -11.71 -5.11 9.73
C ARG A 269 -12.19 -6.32 10.55
N GLN A 270 -11.77 -6.37 11.80
CA GLN A 270 -12.12 -7.46 12.72
C GLN A 270 -13.45 -7.17 13.43
N GLY A 271 -14.00 -8.20 14.10
CA GLY A 271 -15.26 -8.10 14.85
C GLY A 271 -15.24 -7.09 16.00
N ASP A 272 -14.06 -6.74 16.52
CA ASP A 272 -13.87 -5.69 17.54
C ASP A 272 -14.15 -4.26 17.03
N GLY A 273 -14.34 -4.10 15.72
CA GLY A 273 -14.62 -2.83 15.07
C GLY A 273 -13.46 -1.84 15.03
N THR A 274 -12.27 -2.16 15.54
CA THR A 274 -11.16 -1.19 15.63
C THR A 274 -9.87 -1.70 15.03
N SER A 275 -9.65 -3.02 15.00
CA SER A 275 -8.46 -3.62 14.42
C SER A 275 -8.70 -4.11 12.99
N PHE A 276 -7.60 -4.28 12.28
CA PHE A 276 -7.56 -4.85 10.93
C PHE A 276 -6.56 -5.99 10.93
N ARG A 277 -6.93 -7.11 10.30
CA ARG A 277 -6.03 -8.23 10.06
C ARG A 277 -5.47 -8.14 8.66
N SER A 278 -4.15 -8.22 8.56
CA SER A 278 -3.46 -8.30 7.28
C SER A 278 -3.40 -9.74 6.79
N MET A 279 -3.57 -9.91 5.48
CA MET A 279 -3.63 -11.19 4.79
C MET A 279 -2.82 -11.12 3.50
N GLU A 280 -2.14 -12.21 3.16
CA GLU A 280 -1.34 -12.33 1.96
C GLU A 280 -1.53 -13.71 1.32
N TRP A 281 -1.73 -13.71 0.01
CA TRP A 281 -1.64 -14.91 -0.82
C TRP A 281 -0.39 -14.84 -1.67
N ARG A 282 0.35 -15.94 -1.73
CA ARG A 282 1.51 -16.11 -2.61
C ARG A 282 1.36 -17.38 -3.42
N LEU A 283 1.30 -17.22 -4.74
CA LEU A 283 1.26 -18.33 -5.68
C LEU A 283 2.65 -18.50 -6.28
N PHE A 284 3.25 -19.67 -6.07
CA PHE A 284 4.54 -20.05 -6.61
C PHE A 284 4.36 -21.10 -7.70
N CYS A 285 5.25 -21.07 -8.68
CA CYS A 285 5.41 -22.19 -9.57
C CYS A 285 6.34 -23.24 -8.94
N GLU A 286 5.94 -24.51 -8.98
CA GLU A 286 6.83 -25.64 -8.68
C GLU A 286 7.32 -26.32 -9.95
N ALA A 287 6.44 -26.47 -10.92
CA ALA A 287 6.68 -27.02 -12.25
C ALA A 287 5.70 -26.36 -13.24
N LYS A 288 5.89 -26.51 -14.55
CA LYS A 288 5.02 -25.85 -15.55
C LYS A 288 3.53 -26.19 -15.39
N THR A 289 3.21 -27.31 -14.75
CA THR A 289 1.84 -27.78 -14.51
C THR A 289 1.46 -27.78 -13.03
N ARG A 290 2.34 -27.38 -12.11
CA ARG A 290 2.10 -27.49 -10.67
C ARG A 290 2.39 -26.19 -9.95
N ALA A 291 1.38 -25.65 -9.30
CA ALA A 291 1.50 -24.44 -8.50
C ALA A 291 1.37 -24.74 -7.00
N ARG A 292 2.03 -23.95 -6.18
CA ARG A 292 1.83 -23.94 -4.73
C ARG A 292 1.23 -22.62 -4.31
N LEU A 293 0.07 -22.67 -3.67
CA LEU A 293 -0.55 -21.50 -3.09
C LEU A 293 -0.27 -21.48 -1.59
N MET A 294 0.22 -20.34 -1.12
CA MET A 294 0.42 -20.05 0.29
C MET A 294 -0.53 -18.94 0.70
N PHE A 295 -1.12 -19.07 1.89
CA PHE A 295 -1.91 -18.04 2.55
C PHE A 295 -1.30 -17.73 3.90
N VAL A 296 -1.06 -16.45 4.18
CA VAL A 296 -0.44 -15.94 5.39
C VAL A 296 -1.36 -14.90 6.00
N ARG A 297 -1.55 -14.96 7.32
CA ARG A 297 -2.25 -13.91 8.07
C ARG A 297 -1.65 -13.72 9.45
N GLU A 298 -1.93 -12.58 10.06
CA GLU A 298 -1.64 -12.37 11.49
C GLU A 298 -2.53 -13.26 12.36
N ALA A 299 -1.92 -13.90 13.36
CA ALA A 299 -2.58 -14.72 14.36
C ALA A 299 -3.41 -13.85 15.31
N ASP A 300 -4.44 -14.45 15.91
CA ASP A 300 -5.23 -13.80 16.95
C ASP A 300 -4.36 -13.54 18.21
N GLN A 301 -4.54 -12.40 18.87
CA GLN A 301 -3.73 -12.03 20.04
C GLN A 301 -3.94 -12.97 21.25
N ASP A 302 -5.07 -13.69 21.30
CA ASP A 302 -5.42 -14.66 22.36
C ASP A 302 -5.04 -16.12 22.02
N ALA A 303 -4.21 -16.34 21.00
CA ALA A 303 -3.86 -17.66 20.44
C ALA A 303 -2.92 -18.53 21.31
N GLY A 304 -2.89 -18.32 22.62
CA GLY A 304 -2.05 -19.01 23.59
C GLY A 304 -2.63 -20.30 24.16
N SER A 305 -3.78 -20.78 23.68
CA SER A 305 -4.41 -22.00 24.21
C SER A 305 -4.58 -23.09 23.14
N ASN A 306 -4.58 -24.36 23.56
CA ASN A 306 -4.84 -25.55 22.74
C ASN A 306 -6.17 -25.53 21.93
N LYS A 307 -6.95 -24.45 21.96
CA LYS A 307 -8.18 -24.23 21.17
C LYS A 307 -7.93 -23.97 19.67
N ASP A 308 -6.69 -23.67 19.28
CA ASP A 308 -6.36 -23.27 17.90
C ASP A 308 -5.99 -24.42 16.94
N VAL A 309 -5.87 -25.65 17.44
CA VAL A 309 -5.36 -26.79 16.67
C VAL A 309 -6.30 -27.19 15.50
N ASN A 310 -7.54 -26.71 15.49
CA ASN A 310 -8.57 -27.10 14.49
C ASN A 310 -9.07 -25.96 13.58
N LYS A 311 -8.40 -24.79 13.54
CA LYS A 311 -8.79 -23.73 12.59
C LYS A 311 -8.63 -24.24 11.16
N THR A 312 -9.74 -24.25 10.42
CA THR A 312 -9.78 -24.68 9.03
C THR A 312 -9.99 -23.46 8.16
N VAL A 313 -9.11 -23.30 7.17
CA VAL A 313 -9.24 -22.28 6.13
C VAL A 313 -9.45 -23.01 4.81
N MET A 314 -10.39 -22.53 4.02
CA MET A 314 -10.72 -23.07 2.70
C MET A 314 -10.81 -21.94 1.70
N LEU A 315 -10.21 -22.14 0.53
CA LEU A 315 -10.39 -21.26 -0.63
C LEU A 315 -11.27 -21.97 -1.66
N MET A 316 -12.37 -21.32 -2.06
CA MET A 316 -13.39 -21.89 -2.93
C MET A 316 -13.52 -21.09 -4.24
N ALA A 317 -13.66 -21.78 -5.36
CA ALA A 317 -14.03 -21.22 -6.66
C ALA A 317 -15.48 -21.59 -6.98
N GLY A 318 -16.42 -20.73 -6.59
CA GLY A 318 -17.84 -21.07 -6.61
C GLY A 318 -18.25 -22.01 -5.46
N PRO A 319 -19.50 -22.48 -5.43
CA PRO A 319 -20.08 -23.12 -4.25
C PRO A 319 -19.53 -24.52 -3.95
N GLU A 320 -19.07 -25.26 -4.96
CA GLU A 320 -18.74 -26.69 -4.82
C GLU A 320 -17.25 -27.02 -4.98
N LYS A 321 -16.46 -26.09 -5.53
CA LYS A 321 -15.06 -26.37 -5.90
C LYS A 321 -14.09 -25.79 -4.89
N SER A 322 -13.64 -26.64 -3.96
CA SER A 322 -12.48 -26.33 -3.11
C SER A 322 -11.21 -26.31 -3.95
N VAL A 323 -10.44 -25.24 -3.80
CA VAL A 323 -9.22 -24.99 -4.58
C VAL A 323 -7.96 -25.27 -3.77
N ALA A 324 -7.95 -24.88 -2.50
CA ALA A 324 -6.78 -24.99 -1.65
C ALA A 324 -7.13 -24.92 -0.16
N PHE A 325 -6.18 -25.42 0.62
CA PHE A 325 -6.10 -25.35 2.07
C PHE A 325 -7.04 -26.30 2.82
N GLY A 326 -6.64 -26.60 4.04
CA GLY A 326 -7.34 -27.52 4.93
C GLY A 326 -7.02 -27.20 6.39
N ARG A 327 -6.87 -28.25 7.20
CA ARG A 327 -6.57 -28.12 8.63
C ARG A 327 -5.07 -27.87 8.87
N TYR A 328 -4.76 -27.24 10.00
CA TYR A 328 -3.42 -27.09 10.59
C TYR A 328 -2.50 -26.04 9.91
N PRO A 329 -2.59 -24.76 10.31
CA PRO A 329 -1.57 -23.79 9.92
C PRO A 329 -0.21 -24.12 10.55
N ALA A 330 0.87 -23.82 9.83
CA ALA A 330 2.16 -23.60 10.45
C ALA A 330 2.15 -22.22 11.16
N ARG A 331 2.77 -22.14 12.34
CA ARG A 331 2.95 -20.86 13.05
C ARG A 331 4.39 -20.41 12.97
N VAL A 332 4.58 -19.16 12.55
CA VAL A 332 5.90 -18.51 12.49
C VAL A 332 5.78 -17.14 13.14
N GLY A 333 6.26 -17.02 14.38
CA GLY A 333 6.07 -15.81 15.18
C GLY A 333 4.59 -15.48 15.36
N LYS A 334 4.19 -14.27 14.96
CA LYS A 334 2.79 -13.79 15.02
C LYS A 334 1.94 -14.17 13.80
N PHE A 335 2.43 -15.04 12.92
CA PHE A 335 1.74 -15.38 11.67
C PHE A 335 1.29 -16.84 11.63
N GLU A 336 0.11 -17.06 11.06
CA GLU A 336 -0.41 -18.37 10.67
C GLU A 336 -0.26 -18.54 9.15
N ILE A 337 0.22 -19.71 8.72
CA ILE A 337 0.56 -20.00 7.33
C ILE A 337 -0.09 -21.31 6.90
N TRP A 338 -0.89 -21.26 5.83
CA TRP A 338 -1.38 -22.44 5.12
C TRP A 338 -0.67 -22.53 3.77
N SER A 339 -0.39 -23.75 3.32
CA SER A 339 0.32 -24.00 2.07
C SER A 339 -0.19 -25.28 1.45
N ASP A 340 -0.60 -25.19 0.18
CA ASP A 340 -1.17 -26.33 -0.53
C ASP A 340 -0.75 -26.36 -2.00
N ILE A 341 -0.80 -27.54 -2.60
CA ILE A 341 -0.59 -27.71 -4.04
C ILE A 341 -1.92 -27.43 -4.74
N VAL A 342 -1.90 -26.52 -5.71
CA VAL A 342 -3.06 -26.26 -6.56
C VAL A 342 -2.95 -27.13 -7.81
N ALA A 343 -3.89 -28.07 -7.97
CA ALA A 343 -4.00 -28.91 -9.15
C ALA A 343 -4.32 -28.07 -10.41
N PRO A 344 -3.95 -28.53 -11.62
CA PRO A 344 -4.24 -27.82 -12.87
C PRO A 344 -5.70 -27.41 -13.01
N GLU A 345 -6.63 -28.32 -12.72
CA GLU A 345 -8.08 -28.11 -12.85
C GLU A 345 -8.58 -27.10 -11.81
N ALA A 346 -7.96 -27.06 -10.63
CA ALA A 346 -8.25 -26.07 -9.60
C ALA A 346 -7.74 -24.68 -10.02
N MET A 347 -6.56 -24.60 -10.66
CA MET A 347 -6.03 -23.36 -11.21
C MET A 347 -6.92 -22.82 -12.35
N GLU A 348 -7.40 -23.69 -13.24
CA GLU A 348 -8.36 -23.30 -14.29
C GLU A 348 -9.65 -22.72 -13.70
N ALA A 349 -10.18 -23.31 -12.63
CA ALA A 349 -11.34 -22.75 -11.95
C ALA A 349 -11.06 -21.43 -11.27
N MET A 350 -9.88 -21.24 -10.66
CA MET A 350 -9.48 -19.94 -10.14
C MET A 350 -9.46 -18.88 -11.24
N LEU A 351 -8.89 -19.19 -12.39
CA LEU A 351 -8.78 -18.27 -13.52
C LEU A 351 -10.13 -17.96 -14.19
N ALA A 352 -11.07 -18.91 -14.14
CA ALA A 352 -12.43 -18.72 -14.66
C ALA A 352 -13.36 -17.96 -13.70
N ALA A 353 -13.07 -17.98 -12.39
CA ALA A 353 -13.91 -17.35 -11.39
C ALA A 353 -13.65 -15.83 -11.31
N PRO A 354 -14.70 -14.99 -11.25
CA PRO A 354 -14.53 -13.54 -11.05
C PRO A 354 -14.06 -13.19 -9.63
N ARG A 355 -14.39 -14.05 -8.66
CA ARG A 355 -14.05 -13.94 -7.24
C ARG A 355 -13.79 -15.33 -6.67
N LEU A 356 -12.96 -15.41 -5.64
CA LEU A 356 -12.83 -16.60 -4.80
C LEU A 356 -13.41 -16.32 -3.42
N GLN A 357 -14.09 -17.31 -2.87
CA GLN A 357 -14.62 -17.22 -1.52
C GLN A 357 -13.64 -17.85 -0.55
N MET A 358 -13.23 -17.07 0.43
CA MET A 358 -12.44 -17.53 1.56
C MET A 358 -13.40 -17.90 2.69
N GLY A 359 -13.30 -19.14 3.18
CA GLY A 359 -14.06 -19.62 4.33
C GLY A 359 -13.14 -19.95 5.49
N GLU A 360 -13.46 -19.45 6.67
CA GLU A 360 -12.82 -19.85 7.92
C GLU A 360 -13.85 -20.49 8.83
N ARG A 361 -13.52 -21.69 9.30
CA ARG A 361 -14.29 -22.41 10.30
C ARG A 361 -13.56 -22.33 11.64
N MET A 362 -14.18 -21.65 12.61
CA MET A 362 -13.71 -21.67 14.00
C MET A 362 -14.31 -22.88 14.73
N PRO A 363 -13.54 -23.58 15.60
CA PRO A 363 -14.10 -24.58 16.48
C PRO A 363 -15.02 -23.90 17.51
N ALA A 364 -16.33 -24.11 17.38
CA ALA A 364 -17.32 -23.56 18.28
C ALA A 364 -17.38 -24.34 19.61
N ALA A 365 -17.66 -23.63 20.70
CA ALA A 365 -18.20 -24.26 21.90
C ALA A 365 -19.67 -24.63 21.61
N GLU A 366 -19.96 -25.93 21.61
CA GLU A 366 -21.31 -26.53 21.52
C GLU A 366 -22.19 -26.09 20.32
N GLY A 367 -22.19 -26.91 19.27
CA GLY A 367 -23.35 -27.09 18.38
C GLY A 367 -23.59 -26.08 17.25
N LYS A 368 -22.93 -24.92 17.21
CA LYS A 368 -23.04 -23.96 16.08
C LYS A 368 -21.68 -23.59 15.53
N THR A 369 -21.30 -24.18 14.39
CA THR A 369 -20.11 -23.76 13.63
C THR A 369 -20.29 -22.33 13.11
N ASP A 370 -19.46 -21.40 13.58
CA ASP A 370 -19.37 -20.07 13.00
C ASP A 370 -18.44 -20.14 11.78
N LEU A 371 -19.02 -19.98 10.59
CA LEU A 371 -18.31 -19.96 9.31
C LEU A 371 -18.25 -18.50 8.86
N SER A 372 -17.10 -17.86 9.04
CA SER A 372 -16.89 -16.54 8.46
C SER A 372 -16.46 -16.72 7.00
N THR A 373 -17.12 -16.00 6.10
CA THR A 373 -16.76 -15.99 4.68
C THR A 373 -16.56 -14.58 4.17
N PHE A 374 -15.62 -14.42 3.24
CA PHE A 374 -15.45 -13.19 2.48
C PHE A 374 -14.89 -13.49 1.10
N ASP A 375 -15.19 -12.62 0.14
CA ASP A 375 -14.76 -12.83 -1.25
C ASP A 375 -13.55 -11.96 -1.59
N ILE A 376 -12.57 -12.55 -2.25
CA ILE A 376 -11.43 -11.85 -2.84
C ILE A 376 -11.59 -11.77 -4.36
N ASP A 377 -11.25 -10.63 -4.95
CA ASP A 377 -11.26 -10.47 -6.40
C ASP A 377 -10.12 -11.24 -7.08
N MET A 378 -10.29 -11.49 -8.38
CA MET A 378 -9.31 -12.16 -9.24
C MET A 378 -8.61 -11.20 -10.20
N LEU A 379 -8.70 -9.89 -9.93
CA LEU A 379 -8.14 -8.86 -10.80
C LEU A 379 -6.63 -9.04 -10.91
N GLY A 380 -6.12 -9.15 -12.14
CA GLY A 380 -4.69 -9.29 -12.44
C GLY A 380 -4.15 -10.72 -12.40
N LEU A 381 -4.91 -11.72 -11.91
CA LEU A 381 -4.37 -13.07 -11.72
C LEU A 381 -3.94 -13.70 -13.05
N GLY A 382 -4.77 -13.66 -14.10
CA GLY A 382 -4.44 -14.30 -15.38
C GLY A 382 -3.15 -13.76 -16.01
N ALA A 383 -2.96 -12.43 -16.00
CA ALA A 383 -1.76 -11.80 -16.53
C ALA A 383 -0.53 -12.12 -15.66
N ALA A 384 -0.67 -12.07 -14.33
CA ALA A 384 0.41 -12.38 -13.40
C ALA A 384 0.81 -13.87 -13.46
N TRP A 385 -0.17 -14.76 -13.60
CA TRP A 385 0.02 -16.21 -13.76
C TRP A 385 0.78 -16.54 -15.04
N THR A 386 0.41 -15.93 -16.16
CA THR A 386 1.13 -16.09 -17.44
C THR A 386 2.60 -15.72 -17.30
N ARG A 387 2.91 -14.60 -16.62
CA ARG A 387 4.29 -14.17 -16.34
C ARG A 387 5.02 -15.13 -15.41
N LEU A 388 4.33 -15.66 -14.39
CA LEU A 388 4.90 -16.64 -13.49
C LEU A 388 5.25 -17.95 -14.22
N LEU A 389 4.36 -18.44 -15.08
CA LEU A 389 4.59 -19.63 -15.90
C LEU A 389 5.82 -19.50 -16.81
N ALA A 390 6.01 -18.33 -17.41
CA ALA A 390 7.20 -18.04 -18.23
C ALA A 390 8.51 -18.09 -17.43
N SER A 391 8.45 -17.91 -16.11
CA SER A 391 9.61 -17.95 -15.21
C SER A 391 9.81 -19.30 -14.49
N CYS A 392 8.95 -20.29 -14.75
CA CYS A 392 9.02 -21.59 -14.08
C CYS A 392 10.27 -22.38 -14.47
N PRO A 393 10.88 -23.11 -13.52
CA PRO A 393 11.89 -24.11 -13.87
C PRO A 393 11.29 -25.18 -14.82
N ALA A 394 12.12 -25.72 -15.72
CA ALA A 394 11.73 -26.86 -16.53
C ALA A 394 11.35 -28.07 -15.65
N ASN A 395 10.50 -28.97 -16.15
CA ASN A 395 10.06 -30.19 -15.46
C ASN A 395 11.21 -31.19 -15.28
N ASN A 396 12.25 -30.83 -14.54
CA ASN A 396 13.22 -31.79 -14.04
C ASN A 396 12.74 -32.23 -12.66
N PRO A 397 12.58 -33.55 -12.40
CA PRO A 397 12.26 -34.03 -11.07
C PRO A 397 13.39 -33.58 -10.14
N ARG A 398 13.09 -32.62 -9.27
CA ARG A 398 14.02 -32.24 -8.21
C ARG A 398 14.12 -33.45 -7.28
N PRO A 399 15.31 -34.01 -7.00
CA PRO A 399 15.42 -35.03 -5.97
C PRO A 399 14.84 -34.46 -4.68
N ALA A 400 14.10 -35.30 -3.94
CA ALA A 400 13.51 -34.92 -2.66
C ALA A 400 14.59 -34.22 -1.83
N ALA A 401 14.43 -32.93 -1.58
CA ALA A 401 15.37 -32.20 -0.77
C ALA A 401 15.37 -32.85 0.61
N ALA A 402 16.52 -33.37 1.03
CA ALA A 402 16.74 -33.76 2.40
C ALA A 402 16.29 -32.60 3.30
N SER A 403 15.56 -32.93 4.37
CA SER A 403 15.14 -32.02 5.42
C SER A 403 16.36 -31.30 5.98
N THR A 404 16.72 -30.19 5.36
CA THR A 404 17.71 -29.26 5.83
C THR A 404 16.94 -28.32 6.73
N ASN A 405 17.30 -28.35 8.01
CA ASN A 405 16.88 -27.37 9.00
C ASN A 405 17.24 -25.97 8.45
N LEU A 406 16.29 -25.37 7.74
CA LEU A 406 16.38 -24.00 7.30
C LEU A 406 16.11 -23.15 8.52
N ASN A 407 17.21 -22.68 9.14
CA ASN A 407 17.22 -21.35 9.73
C ASN A 407 16.70 -20.40 8.65
N ALA A 408 15.41 -20.10 8.72
CA ALA A 408 14.78 -19.08 7.93
C ALA A 408 15.32 -17.75 8.45
N ASP A 409 16.39 -17.25 7.85
CA ASP A 409 16.67 -15.84 7.90
C ASP A 409 15.43 -15.12 7.34
N PRO A 410 14.78 -14.25 8.13
CA PRO A 410 13.66 -13.48 7.63
C PRO A 410 14.21 -12.61 6.50
N ALA A 411 13.78 -12.89 5.27
CA ALA A 411 13.97 -11.98 4.16
C ALA A 411 13.51 -10.60 4.64
N ALA A 412 14.50 -9.71 4.79
CA ALA A 412 14.32 -8.40 5.32
C ALA A 412 13.08 -7.77 4.68
N ALA A 413 12.16 -7.30 5.53
CA ALA A 413 11.34 -6.18 5.16
C ALA A 413 12.29 -5.18 4.50
N ALA A 414 12.08 -4.91 3.22
CA ALA A 414 12.83 -3.89 2.51
C ALA A 414 12.52 -2.58 3.23
N ASN A 415 13.37 -2.27 4.19
CA ASN A 415 13.48 -0.99 4.84
C ASN A 415 13.68 0.01 3.69
N PRO A 416 12.82 1.02 3.48
CA PRO A 416 13.12 2.11 2.55
C PRO A 416 14.24 3.03 3.09
N ALA A 417 15.01 2.53 4.05
CA ALA A 417 16.05 3.19 4.80
C ALA A 417 17.42 2.61 4.43
N LYS A 418 17.78 2.71 3.15
CA LYS A 418 19.17 2.85 2.73
C LYS A 418 19.26 3.74 1.51
#